data_AF-A0A087UQF0-F1
#
_entry.id   AF-A0A087UQF0-F1
#
_cell.length_a   1.000
_cell.length_b   1.000
_cell.length_c   1.000
_cell.angle_alpha   90.00
_cell.angle_beta   90.00
_cell.angle_gamma   90.00
#
_symmetry.space_group_name_H-M   'P 1'
#
loop_
_entity.id
_entity.type
_entity.pdbx_description
1 polymer ?
#
loop_
_entity_poly.entity_id
_entity_poly.type
_entity_poly.pdbx_seq_one_letter_code
_entity_poly.pdbx_strand_id
1 'polypeptide(L)'
;MTFPIQSNSFKTAITEKRPLSLQEINEDQVSKIQDCLETEVTSLLCVAVPSNQEDIVTMLVCLANKDSFCEADEDLVAETFRCMTPILHRAKAYEEEKRLREECQSLLTVAKSLFTHLDDVTLLLREIMAQARHLTKAERCSLFLLDKERNELVAKVFDGNVAEDGTETSIEVRIPANQGIAGYVATSGELLNIHDAYAHPLFYRKMDETTGFKTR
;
A
#
# COMPACT_ATOMS: atom_id res chain seq x y z
N MET A 1 2.51 12.72 10.40
CA MET A 1 1.59 12.52 11.54
C MET A 1 0.17 12.84 11.09
N THR A 2 -0.83 12.06 11.51
CA THR A 2 -2.23 12.27 11.10
C THR A 2 -3.11 12.31 12.34
N PHE A 3 -3.94 13.34 12.46
CA PHE A 3 -4.92 13.46 13.55
C PHE A 3 -6.34 13.37 12.98
N PRO A 4 -7.21 12.49 13.51
CA PRO A 4 -8.63 12.52 13.18
C PRO A 4 -9.25 13.86 13.60
N ILE A 5 -9.88 14.56 12.67
CA ILE A 5 -10.49 15.88 12.91
C ILE A 5 -11.63 15.81 13.93
N GLN A 6 -12.32 14.67 14.04
CA GLN A 6 -13.47 14.53 14.94
C GLN A 6 -13.12 14.47 16.43
N SER A 7 -11.86 14.19 16.78
CA SER A 7 -11.42 13.91 18.16
C SER A 7 -10.19 14.73 18.57
N ASN A 8 -9.95 15.89 17.95
CA ASN A 8 -8.79 16.74 18.24
C ASN A 8 -9.15 18.17 18.65
N SER A 9 -8.30 18.81 19.45
CA SER A 9 -8.42 20.23 19.82
C SER A 9 -8.32 21.15 18.60
N PHE A 10 -7.62 20.71 17.54
CA PHE A 10 -7.51 21.44 16.28
C PHE A 10 -8.82 21.64 15.53
N LYS A 11 -9.86 20.84 15.84
CA LYS A 11 -11.20 21.02 15.27
C LYS A 11 -11.74 22.44 15.49
N THR A 12 -11.43 23.02 16.64
CA THR A 12 -11.86 24.39 17.00
C THR A 12 -11.24 25.40 16.04
N ALA A 13 -9.92 25.32 15.78
CA ALA A 13 -9.25 26.18 14.78
C ALA A 13 -9.91 26.04 13.40
N ILE A 14 -10.23 24.80 13.01
CA ILE A 14 -10.80 24.50 11.69
C ILE A 14 -12.24 25.02 11.56
N THR A 15 -13.06 24.84 12.59
CA THR A 15 -14.49 25.15 12.57
C THR A 15 -14.75 26.63 12.81
N GLU A 16 -14.03 27.22 13.76
CA GLU A 16 -14.18 28.63 14.17
C GLU A 16 -13.26 29.57 13.37
N LYS A 17 -12.31 29.03 12.58
CA LYS A 17 -11.36 29.79 11.75
C LYS A 17 -10.60 30.85 12.54
N ARG A 18 -10.22 30.49 13.75
CA ARG A 18 -9.45 31.31 14.68
C ARG A 18 -8.16 30.59 15.07
N PRO A 19 -7.14 31.32 15.54
CA PRO A 19 -5.90 30.72 15.97
C PRO A 19 -6.12 29.97 17.29
N LEU A 20 -5.29 28.96 17.53
CA LEU A 20 -5.20 28.27 18.81
C LEU A 20 -3.83 28.47 19.43
N SER A 21 -3.83 28.71 20.74
CA SER A 21 -2.61 28.75 21.55
C SER A 21 -2.32 27.38 22.17
N LEU A 22 -1.10 27.19 22.67
CA LEU A 22 -0.67 25.95 23.36
C LEU A 22 -1.65 25.48 24.45
N GLN A 23 -2.23 26.42 25.21
CA GLN A 23 -3.15 26.14 26.32
C GLN A 23 -4.49 25.54 25.87
N GLU A 24 -4.85 25.69 24.59
CA GLU A 24 -6.10 25.21 24.02
C GLU A 24 -5.95 23.82 23.37
N ILE A 25 -4.75 23.22 23.46
CA ILE A 25 -4.40 21.96 22.83
C ILE A 25 -4.22 20.88 23.89
N ASN A 26 -4.85 19.72 23.68
CA ASN A 26 -4.79 18.60 24.62
C ASN A 26 -3.35 18.07 24.78
N GLU A 27 -3.00 17.64 26.00
CA GLU A 27 -1.65 17.16 26.34
C GLU A 27 -1.16 16.00 25.45
N ASP A 28 -2.01 15.04 25.09
CA ASP A 28 -1.67 13.95 24.17
C ASP A 28 -1.25 14.48 22.78
N GLN A 29 -1.86 15.57 22.32
CA GLN A 29 -1.50 16.20 21.06
C GLN A 29 -0.20 16.98 21.18
N VAL A 30 0.01 17.68 22.30
CA VAL A 30 1.27 18.38 22.58
C VAL A 30 2.42 17.38 22.64
N SER A 31 2.27 16.26 23.34
CA SER A 31 3.28 15.20 23.40
C SER A 31 3.63 14.67 22.01
N LYS A 32 2.63 14.41 21.16
CA LYS A 32 2.87 13.99 19.77
C LYS A 32 3.61 15.05 18.97
N ILE A 33 3.26 16.33 19.13
CA ILE A 33 3.98 17.42 18.45
C ILE A 33 5.43 17.48 18.92
N GLN A 34 5.68 17.37 20.23
CA GLN A 34 7.02 17.34 20.81
C GLN A 34 7.85 16.17 20.27
N ASP A 35 7.26 14.98 20.18
CA ASP A 35 7.91 13.80 19.58
C ASP A 35 8.26 14.03 18.11
N CYS A 36 7.39 14.71 17.37
CA CYS A 36 7.59 15.00 15.94
C CYS A 36 8.63 16.09 15.68
N LEU A 37 8.73 17.07 16.58
CA LEU A 37 9.68 18.18 16.47
C LEU A 37 11.02 17.88 17.15
N GLU A 38 11.13 16.76 17.87
CA GLU A 38 12.29 16.37 18.68
C GLU A 38 12.73 17.48 19.66
N THR A 39 11.75 18.25 20.17
CA THR A 39 12.00 19.39 21.07
C THR A 39 10.83 19.63 22.01
N GLU A 40 11.11 20.21 23.16
CA GLU A 40 10.08 20.62 24.11
C GLU A 40 9.36 21.86 23.57
N VAL A 41 8.03 21.80 23.51
CA VAL A 41 7.17 22.89 23.07
C VAL A 41 6.77 23.75 24.26
N THR A 42 7.34 24.95 24.37
CA THR A 42 7.07 25.93 25.45
C THR A 42 6.03 26.98 25.04
N SER A 43 5.90 27.25 23.75
CA SER A 43 4.85 28.08 23.17
C SER A 43 4.43 27.53 21.82
N LEU A 44 3.17 27.74 21.44
CA LEU A 44 2.60 27.22 20.20
C LEU A 44 1.50 28.15 19.70
N LEU A 45 1.53 28.49 18.41
CA LEU A 45 0.48 29.19 17.67
C LEU A 45 0.07 28.31 16.49
N CYS A 46 -1.20 27.92 16.42
CA CYS A 46 -1.75 27.19 15.29
C CYS A 46 -2.79 28.03 14.54
N VAL A 47 -2.54 28.30 13.26
CA VAL A 47 -3.36 29.15 12.39
C VAL A 47 -4.04 28.29 11.32
N ALA A 48 -5.37 28.39 11.25
CA ALA A 48 -6.15 27.75 10.21
C ALA A 48 -6.17 28.63 8.95
N VAL A 49 -5.74 28.07 7.82
CA VAL A 49 -5.68 28.77 6.53
C VAL A 49 -6.83 28.27 5.65
N PRO A 50 -7.84 29.12 5.37
CA PRO A 50 -8.93 28.77 4.47
C PRO A 50 -8.50 28.82 3.00
N SER A 51 -9.20 28.06 2.16
CA SER A 51 -9.11 28.19 0.71
C SER A 51 -9.58 29.58 0.25
N ASN A 52 -9.01 30.06 -0.84
CA ASN A 52 -9.46 31.30 -1.50
C ASN A 52 -10.77 31.09 -2.28
N GLN A 53 -11.14 29.84 -2.58
CA GLN A 53 -12.29 29.51 -3.43
C GLN A 53 -13.46 28.93 -2.63
N GLU A 54 -13.17 28.24 -1.53
CA GLU A 54 -14.15 27.55 -0.72
C GLU A 54 -13.96 27.98 0.73
N ASP A 55 -15.05 28.09 1.49
CA ASP A 55 -15.01 28.51 2.90
C ASP A 55 -14.56 27.36 3.83
N ILE A 56 -13.57 26.59 3.36
CA ILE A 56 -13.03 25.36 3.96
C ILE A 56 -11.56 25.60 4.30
N VAL A 57 -11.14 25.15 5.48
CA VAL A 57 -9.73 25.17 5.91
C VAL A 57 -8.94 24.11 5.16
N THR A 58 -7.91 24.54 4.41
CA THR A 58 -7.05 23.67 3.61
C THR A 58 -5.76 23.32 4.33
N MET A 59 -5.29 24.21 5.23
CA MET A 59 -4.06 24.01 5.98
C MET A 59 -4.22 24.44 7.43
N LEU A 60 -3.52 23.75 8.31
CA LEU A 60 -3.29 24.17 9.69
C LEU A 60 -1.79 24.34 9.85
N VAL A 61 -1.34 25.56 10.13
CA VAL A 61 0.07 25.89 10.27
C VAL A 61 0.36 26.12 11.75
N CYS A 62 1.31 25.38 12.31
CA CYS A 62 1.69 25.53 13.72
C CYS A 62 3.13 26.02 13.84
N LEU A 63 3.33 27.04 14.67
CA LEU A 63 4.63 27.65 15.00
C LEU A 63 4.91 27.40 16.47
N ALA A 64 6.10 26.94 16.81
CA ALA A 64 6.48 26.61 18.18
C ALA A 64 7.66 27.47 18.67
N ASN A 65 7.76 27.63 19.98
CA ASN A 65 8.94 28.13 20.72
C ASN A 65 9.39 29.55 20.36
N LYS A 66 8.43 30.47 20.25
CA LYS A 66 8.66 31.93 20.26
C LYS A 66 8.39 32.48 21.66
N ASP A 67 9.17 33.47 22.12
CA ASP A 67 8.99 34.11 23.44
C ASP A 67 7.54 34.58 23.69
N SER A 68 6.92 35.17 22.66
CA SER A 68 5.50 35.52 22.63
C SER A 68 5.02 35.60 21.19
N PHE A 69 3.86 35.02 20.93
CA PHE A 69 3.13 35.23 19.68
C PHE A 69 2.24 36.48 19.78
N CYS A 70 2.07 37.20 18.69
CA CYS A 70 1.17 38.34 18.57
C CYS A 70 0.32 38.24 17.30
N GLU A 71 -0.67 39.13 17.17
CA GLU A 71 -1.59 39.19 16.03
C GLU A 71 -0.84 39.34 14.68
N ALA A 72 0.28 40.07 14.67
CA ALA A 72 1.11 40.20 13.47
C ALA A 72 1.74 38.87 13.02
N ASP A 73 1.98 37.92 13.93
CA ASP A 73 2.46 36.58 13.56
C ASP A 73 1.35 35.77 12.89
N GLU A 74 0.12 35.88 13.41
CA GLU A 74 -1.06 35.24 12.84
C GLU A 74 -1.31 35.75 11.42
N ASP A 75 -1.35 37.07 11.23
CA ASP A 75 -1.56 37.70 9.93
C ASP A 75 -0.49 37.28 8.92
N LEU A 76 0.78 37.31 9.33
CA LEU A 76 1.90 36.96 8.47
C LEU A 76 1.80 35.49 8.01
N VAL A 77 1.47 34.58 8.93
CA VAL A 77 1.31 33.16 8.62
C VAL A 77 0.10 32.94 7.72
N ALA A 78 -1.04 33.52 8.07
CA ALA A 78 -2.26 33.41 7.28
C ALA A 78 -2.04 33.88 5.84
N GLU A 79 -1.42 35.05 5.65
CA GLU A 79 -1.19 35.62 4.32
C GLU A 79 -0.15 34.83 3.51
N THR A 80 0.94 34.42 4.16
CA THR A 80 2.00 33.62 3.52
C THR A 80 1.44 32.29 2.99
N PHE A 81 0.68 31.55 3.80
CA PHE A 81 0.20 30.24 3.40
C PHE A 81 -1.06 30.30 2.52
N ARG A 82 -1.84 31.38 2.62
CA ARG A 82 -2.97 31.64 1.71
C ARG A 82 -2.49 31.76 0.26
N CYS A 83 -1.34 32.41 0.02
CA CYS A 83 -0.80 32.51 -1.34
C CYS A 83 -0.14 31.20 -1.83
N MET A 84 0.33 30.34 -0.92
CA MET A 84 0.90 29.03 -1.25
C MET A 84 -0.15 27.92 -1.48
N THR A 85 -1.35 28.07 -0.92
CA THR A 85 -2.42 27.07 -0.99
C THR A 85 -2.69 26.53 -2.41
N PRO A 86 -2.80 27.37 -3.47
CA PRO A 86 -3.02 26.86 -4.83
C PRO A 86 -1.88 25.99 -5.37
N ILE A 87 -0.62 26.32 -5.02
CA ILE A 87 0.56 25.57 -5.44
C ILE A 87 0.57 24.21 -4.73
N LEU A 88 0.29 24.18 -3.43
CA LEU A 88 0.23 22.94 -2.66
C LEU A 88 -0.89 22.01 -3.12
N HIS A 89 -2.08 22.55 -3.45
CA HIS A 89 -3.16 21.77 -4.04
C HIS A 89 -2.75 21.14 -5.37
N ARG A 90 -2.09 21.92 -6.25
CA ARG A 90 -1.61 21.40 -7.53
C ARG A 90 -0.51 20.35 -7.37
N ALA A 91 0.44 20.57 -6.46
CA ALA A 91 1.50 19.62 -6.17
C ALA A 91 0.94 18.29 -5.68
N LYS A 92 -0.02 18.33 -4.73
CA LYS A 92 -0.70 17.14 -4.22
C LYS A 92 -1.53 16.42 -5.29
N ALA A 93 -2.31 17.17 -6.07
CA ALA A 93 -3.11 16.60 -7.16
C ALA A 93 -2.21 15.95 -8.23
N TYR A 94 -1.10 16.59 -8.57
CA TYR A 94 -0.12 16.06 -9.52
C TYR A 94 0.55 14.78 -9.01
N GLU A 95 0.89 14.71 -7.72
CA GLU A 95 1.47 13.51 -7.11
C GLU A 95 0.50 12.33 -7.14
N GLU A 96 -0.78 12.57 -6.85
CA GLU A 96 -1.82 11.56 -6.92
C GLU A 96 -2.09 11.09 -8.36
N GLU A 97 -2.18 12.03 -9.30
CA GLU A 97 -2.32 11.71 -10.73
C GLU A 97 -1.13 10.90 -11.24
N LYS A 98 0.10 11.28 -10.85
CA LYS A 98 1.32 10.54 -11.19
C LYS A 98 1.28 9.12 -10.65
N ARG A 99 0.89 8.92 -9.38
CA ARG A 99 0.72 7.59 -8.77
C ARG A 99 -0.28 6.74 -9.55
N LEU A 100 -1.47 7.27 -9.83
CA LEU A 100 -2.51 6.56 -10.59
C LEU A 100 -2.05 6.21 -12.00
N ARG A 101 -1.30 7.11 -12.64
CA ARG A 101 -0.71 6.86 -13.96
C ARG A 101 0.30 5.73 -13.93
N GLU A 102 1.19 5.69 -12.94
CA GLU A 102 2.18 4.63 -12.76
C GLU A 102 1.52 3.26 -12.53
N GLU A 103 0.46 3.22 -11.72
CA GLU A 103 -0.36 2.02 -11.49
C GLU A 103 -1.01 1.52 -12.79
N CYS A 104 -1.66 2.42 -13.54
CA CYS A 104 -2.28 2.09 -14.82
C CYS A 104 -1.25 1.63 -15.88
N GLN A 105 -0.10 2.29 -15.93
CA GLN A 105 1.01 1.94 -16.83
C GLN A 105 1.55 0.53 -16.52
N SER A 106 1.64 0.18 -15.23
CA SER A 106 2.06 -1.16 -14.80
C SER A 106 1.06 -2.21 -15.28
N LEU A 107 -0.24 -1.98 -15.08
CA LEU A 107 -1.30 -2.87 -15.56
C LEU A 107 -1.30 -3.02 -17.09
N LEU A 108 -1.14 -1.92 -17.83
CA LEU A 108 -1.04 -1.96 -19.30
C LEU A 108 0.20 -2.70 -19.77
N THR A 109 1.31 -2.61 -19.03
CA THR A 109 2.54 -3.35 -19.35
C THR A 109 2.28 -4.84 -19.22
N VAL A 110 1.63 -5.29 -18.13
CA VAL A 110 1.20 -6.68 -17.99
C VAL A 110 0.30 -7.08 -19.16
N ALA A 111 -0.74 -6.30 -19.44
CA ALA A 111 -1.67 -6.59 -20.52
C ALA A 111 -1.00 -6.68 -21.89
N LYS A 112 -0.03 -5.82 -22.18
CA LYS A 112 0.73 -5.83 -23.44
C LYS A 112 1.62 -7.07 -23.55
N SER A 113 2.27 -7.43 -22.45
CA SER A 113 3.04 -8.67 -22.33
C SER A 113 2.13 -9.88 -22.60
N LEU A 114 0.85 -9.80 -22.21
CA LEU A 114 -0.13 -10.82 -22.54
C LEU A 114 -0.27 -11.08 -24.04
N PHE A 115 -0.30 -9.99 -24.82
CA PHE A 115 -0.54 -10.04 -26.26
C PHE A 115 0.71 -10.34 -27.07
N THR A 116 1.91 -9.99 -26.58
CA THR A 116 3.18 -10.24 -27.32
C THR A 116 3.63 -11.69 -27.27
N HIS A 117 3.11 -12.49 -26.34
CA HIS A 117 3.48 -13.89 -26.14
C HIS A 117 2.35 -14.87 -26.45
N LEU A 118 1.44 -14.51 -27.35
CA LEU A 118 0.36 -15.41 -27.81
C LEU A 118 0.89 -16.71 -28.44
N ASP A 119 2.12 -16.72 -28.95
CA ASP A 119 2.78 -17.91 -29.51
C ASP A 119 3.47 -18.80 -28.45
N ASP A 120 3.66 -18.31 -27.21
CA ASP A 120 4.23 -19.06 -26.09
C ASP A 120 3.50 -18.77 -24.77
N VAL A 121 2.45 -19.57 -24.55
CA VAL A 121 1.63 -19.57 -23.32
C VAL A 121 2.50 -19.73 -22.05
N THR A 122 3.67 -20.38 -22.13
CA THR A 122 4.52 -20.57 -20.95
C THR A 122 5.19 -19.26 -20.54
N LEU A 123 5.71 -18.50 -21.50
CA LEU A 123 6.36 -17.21 -21.22
C LEU A 123 5.35 -16.17 -20.76
N LEU A 124 4.18 -16.17 -21.38
CA LEU A 124 3.01 -15.40 -20.97
C LEU A 124 2.67 -15.60 -19.48
N LEU A 125 2.48 -16.86 -19.06
CA LEU A 125 2.10 -17.18 -17.68
C LEU A 125 3.18 -16.75 -16.68
N ARG A 126 4.47 -16.82 -17.05
CA ARG A 126 5.58 -16.36 -16.20
C ARG A 126 5.51 -14.87 -15.90
N GLU A 127 5.27 -14.04 -16.91
CA GLU A 127 5.19 -12.60 -16.72
C GLU A 127 4.01 -12.20 -15.85
N ILE A 128 2.84 -12.81 -16.06
CA ILE A 128 1.65 -12.59 -15.22
C ILE A 128 1.97 -12.91 -13.76
N MET A 129 2.59 -14.06 -13.51
CA MET A 129 2.92 -14.51 -12.16
C MET A 129 3.96 -13.62 -11.50
N ALA A 130 4.99 -13.18 -12.23
CA ALA A 130 6.00 -12.25 -11.73
C ALA A 130 5.38 -10.92 -11.29
N GLN A 131 4.43 -10.40 -12.09
CA GLN A 131 3.72 -9.17 -11.79
C GLN A 131 2.74 -9.34 -10.61
N ALA A 132 1.98 -10.43 -10.58
CA ALA A 132 1.10 -10.75 -9.46
C ALA A 132 1.88 -10.83 -8.14
N ARG A 133 3.02 -11.54 -8.14
CA ARG A 133 3.94 -11.63 -7.00
C ARG A 133 4.43 -10.25 -6.54
N HIS A 134 4.85 -9.41 -7.49
CA HIS A 134 5.34 -8.07 -7.19
C HIS A 134 4.25 -7.18 -6.56
N LEU A 135 3.06 -7.16 -7.15
CA LEU A 135 1.91 -6.36 -6.67
C LEU A 135 1.43 -6.79 -5.28
N THR A 136 1.42 -8.10 -5.01
CA THR A 136 0.99 -8.63 -3.70
C THR A 136 2.12 -8.70 -2.67
N LYS A 137 3.37 -8.38 -3.06
CA LYS A 137 4.57 -8.55 -2.24
C LYS A 137 4.74 -9.99 -1.72
N ALA A 138 4.28 -10.98 -2.49
CA ALA A 138 4.38 -12.38 -2.10
C ALA A 138 5.80 -12.94 -2.31
N GLU A 139 6.20 -13.91 -1.48
CA GLU A 139 7.51 -14.56 -1.63
C GLU A 139 7.57 -15.46 -2.86
N ARG A 140 6.46 -16.11 -3.25
CA ARG A 140 6.35 -16.95 -4.45
C ARG A 140 4.97 -16.85 -5.07
N CYS A 141 4.89 -17.07 -6.38
CA CYS A 141 3.66 -17.33 -7.10
C CYS A 141 3.77 -18.69 -7.83
N SER A 142 2.70 -19.47 -7.84
CA SER A 142 2.66 -20.76 -8.54
C SER A 142 1.34 -20.91 -9.29
N LEU A 143 1.40 -21.42 -10.51
CA LEU A 143 0.23 -21.61 -11.36
C LEU A 143 0.12 -23.07 -11.80
N PHE A 144 -1.06 -23.63 -11.55
CA PHE A 144 -1.41 -25.00 -11.90
C PHE A 144 -2.45 -24.98 -13.03
N LEU A 145 -2.19 -25.75 -14.08
CA LEU A 145 -3.17 -26.03 -15.13
C LEU A 145 -3.86 -27.36 -14.84
N LEU A 146 -5.19 -27.40 -14.99
CA LEU A 146 -5.96 -28.63 -14.84
C LEU A 146 -5.89 -29.48 -16.11
N ASP A 147 -5.26 -30.64 -16.01
CA ASP A 147 -5.31 -31.73 -16.98
C ASP A 147 -6.59 -32.53 -16.73
N LYS A 148 -7.63 -32.27 -17.53
CA LYS A 148 -8.95 -32.89 -17.37
C LYS A 148 -8.96 -34.38 -17.73
N GLU A 149 -8.06 -34.82 -18.60
CA GLU A 149 -8.02 -36.23 -19.02
C GLU A 149 -7.47 -37.11 -17.90
N ARG A 150 -6.46 -36.62 -17.20
CA ARG A 150 -5.82 -37.34 -16.08
C ARG A 150 -6.36 -36.94 -14.71
N ASN A 151 -7.19 -35.90 -14.65
CA ASN A 151 -7.69 -35.30 -13.41
C ASN A 151 -6.54 -34.88 -12.46
N GLU A 152 -5.55 -34.19 -13.03
CA GLU A 152 -4.34 -33.74 -12.35
C GLU A 152 -4.15 -32.22 -12.52
N LEU A 153 -3.53 -31.59 -11.53
CA LEU A 153 -3.03 -30.23 -11.59
C LEU A 153 -1.54 -30.28 -11.95
N VAL A 154 -1.19 -29.62 -13.05
CA VAL A 154 0.16 -29.56 -13.60
C VAL A 154 0.74 -28.18 -13.35
N ALA A 155 1.79 -28.09 -12.54
CA ALA A 155 2.51 -26.83 -12.33
C ALA A 155 3.30 -26.48 -13.60
N LYS A 156 2.84 -25.46 -14.34
CA LYS A 156 3.49 -25.01 -15.59
C LYS A 156 4.66 -24.06 -15.34
N VAL A 157 4.59 -23.31 -14.24
CA VAL A 157 5.59 -22.33 -13.84
C VAL A 157 5.74 -22.43 -12.32
N PHE A 158 6.97 -22.64 -11.88
CA PHE A 158 7.33 -22.71 -10.46
C PHE A 158 8.49 -21.74 -10.22
N ASP A 159 8.33 -20.80 -9.28
CA ASP A 159 9.38 -19.86 -8.86
C ASP A 159 10.62 -20.55 -8.24
N GLY A 160 10.68 -21.88 -8.22
CA GLY A 160 11.80 -22.70 -7.70
C GLY A 160 12.56 -23.50 -8.76
N ASN A 161 12.22 -23.39 -10.05
CA ASN A 161 12.85 -24.16 -11.13
C ASN A 161 14.04 -23.44 -11.79
N VAL A 162 14.57 -22.38 -11.16
CA VAL A 162 15.77 -21.68 -11.63
C VAL A 162 16.91 -22.12 -10.73
N ALA A 163 17.85 -22.92 -11.26
CA ALA A 163 19.08 -23.23 -10.56
C ALA A 163 19.88 -21.93 -10.31
N GLU A 164 20.83 -21.95 -9.35
CA GLU A 164 21.64 -20.77 -9.00
C GLU A 164 22.43 -20.18 -10.19
N ASP A 165 22.61 -20.96 -11.26
CA ASP A 165 23.25 -20.58 -12.53
C ASP A 165 22.28 -20.04 -13.60
N GLY A 166 20.99 -19.89 -13.27
CA GLY A 166 19.95 -19.41 -14.18
C GLY A 166 19.37 -20.50 -15.11
N THR A 167 19.76 -21.76 -14.95
CA THR A 167 19.27 -22.86 -15.80
C THR A 167 17.92 -23.37 -15.31
N GLU A 168 16.97 -23.51 -16.23
CA GLU A 168 15.64 -24.03 -15.93
C GLU A 168 15.68 -25.54 -15.70
N THR A 169 15.39 -25.99 -14.48
CA THR A 169 15.06 -27.39 -14.22
C THR A 169 13.59 -27.62 -14.57
N SER A 170 13.34 -28.34 -15.67
CA SER A 170 12.00 -28.70 -16.14
C SER A 170 11.36 -29.79 -15.29
N ILE A 171 11.26 -29.58 -13.97
CA ILE A 171 10.52 -30.49 -13.10
C ILE A 171 9.04 -30.11 -13.22
N GLU A 172 8.33 -30.87 -14.06
CA GLU A 172 6.87 -30.82 -14.15
C GLU A 172 6.27 -31.44 -12.88
N VAL A 173 5.83 -30.60 -11.95
CA VAL A 173 5.17 -31.07 -10.72
C VAL A 173 3.70 -31.36 -11.02
N ARG A 174 3.29 -32.60 -10.81
CA ARG A 174 1.89 -33.05 -10.95
C ARG A 174 1.32 -33.43 -9.59
N ILE A 175 0.11 -32.96 -9.31
CA ILE A 175 -0.66 -33.36 -8.13
C ILE A 175 -2.08 -33.76 -8.56
N PRO A 176 -2.71 -34.75 -7.92
CA PRO A 176 -4.12 -35.05 -8.16
C PRO A 176 -5.02 -33.83 -7.97
N ALA A 177 -6.01 -33.63 -8.84
CA ALA A 177 -6.84 -32.42 -8.83
C ALA A 177 -7.75 -32.28 -7.60
N ASN A 178 -7.86 -33.31 -6.77
CA ASN A 178 -8.59 -33.30 -5.49
C ASN A 178 -7.66 -33.25 -4.27
N GLN A 179 -6.35 -33.07 -4.46
CA GLN A 179 -5.37 -33.13 -3.39
C GLN A 179 -4.84 -31.74 -3.02
N GLY A 180 -4.72 -31.52 -1.71
CA GLY A 180 -4.15 -30.29 -1.19
C GLY A 180 -5.08 -29.08 -1.29
N ILE A 181 -4.55 -27.91 -0.95
CA ILE A 181 -5.24 -26.62 -1.09
C ILE A 181 -5.58 -26.34 -2.56
N ALA A 182 -4.62 -26.55 -3.45
CA ALA A 182 -4.81 -26.34 -4.88
C ALA A 182 -5.93 -27.24 -5.44
N GLY A 183 -5.99 -28.51 -5.01
CA GLY A 183 -7.07 -29.42 -5.41
C GLY A 183 -8.44 -29.03 -4.84
N TYR A 184 -8.49 -28.55 -3.59
CA TYR A 184 -9.74 -28.02 -3.02
C TYR A 184 -10.27 -26.83 -3.83
N VAL A 185 -9.41 -25.85 -4.14
CA VAL A 185 -9.82 -24.68 -4.95
C VAL A 185 -10.21 -25.11 -6.37
N ALA A 186 -9.47 -26.04 -6.99
CA ALA A 186 -9.78 -26.53 -8.32
C ALA A 186 -11.13 -27.27 -8.42
N THR A 187 -11.54 -27.96 -7.34
CA THR A 187 -12.79 -28.73 -7.31
C THR A 187 -13.99 -27.92 -6.81
N SER A 188 -13.80 -27.02 -5.85
CA SER A 188 -14.86 -26.17 -5.29
C SER A 188 -15.11 -24.89 -6.07
N GLY A 189 -14.08 -24.33 -6.73
CA GLY A 189 -14.10 -23.00 -7.31
C GLY A 189 -14.08 -21.86 -6.27
N GLU A 190 -13.98 -22.18 -4.98
CA GLU A 190 -13.97 -21.19 -3.90
C GLU A 190 -12.56 -20.72 -3.59
N LEU A 191 -12.41 -19.40 -3.42
CA LEU A 191 -11.15 -18.79 -2.99
C LEU A 191 -10.86 -19.16 -1.53
N LEU A 192 -9.64 -19.59 -1.25
CA LEU A 192 -9.21 -19.93 0.10
C LEU A 192 -7.97 -19.11 0.50
N ASN A 193 -8.11 -18.29 1.54
CA ASN A 193 -7.01 -17.52 2.13
C ASN A 193 -6.62 -18.16 3.48
N ILE A 194 -5.40 -18.69 3.57
CA ILE A 194 -4.93 -19.48 4.72
C ILE A 194 -3.76 -18.74 5.37
N HIS A 195 -3.89 -18.48 6.67
CA HIS A 195 -2.86 -17.77 7.45
C HIS A 195 -1.72 -18.68 7.95
N ASP A 196 -1.97 -19.97 8.13
CA ASP A 196 -0.93 -20.96 8.47
C ASP A 196 -1.19 -22.24 7.67
N ALA A 197 -0.35 -22.46 6.66
CA ALA A 197 -0.44 -23.63 5.81
C ALA A 197 -0.21 -24.94 6.60
N TYR A 198 0.78 -24.99 7.50
CA TYR A 198 1.14 -26.22 8.20
C TYR A 198 0.10 -26.69 9.22
N ALA A 199 -0.69 -25.75 9.74
CA ALA A 199 -1.83 -26.02 10.62
C ALA A 199 -3.11 -26.41 9.84
N HIS A 200 -3.17 -26.15 8.54
CA HIS A 200 -4.39 -26.36 7.75
C HIS A 200 -4.57 -27.83 7.34
N PRO A 201 -5.74 -28.46 7.56
CA PRO A 201 -5.98 -29.88 7.24
C PRO A 201 -5.77 -30.25 5.77
N LEU A 202 -6.00 -29.30 4.87
CA LEU A 202 -5.85 -29.48 3.43
C LEU A 202 -4.41 -29.26 2.93
N PHE A 203 -3.43 -28.95 3.79
CA PHE A 203 -2.08 -28.68 3.31
C PHE A 203 -1.30 -29.94 2.95
N TYR A 204 -0.77 -29.96 1.72
CA TYR A 204 -0.06 -31.10 1.18
C TYR A 204 1.47 -30.96 1.35
N ARG A 205 1.97 -31.37 2.52
CA ARG A 205 3.38 -31.22 2.94
C ARG A 205 4.42 -31.85 2.01
N LYS A 206 4.06 -32.92 1.29
CA LYS A 206 4.96 -33.59 0.34
C LYS A 206 5.43 -32.66 -0.79
N MET A 207 4.67 -31.62 -1.12
CA MET A 207 5.07 -30.62 -2.10
C MET A 207 6.28 -29.80 -1.62
N ASP A 208 6.27 -29.35 -0.37
CA ASP A 208 7.38 -28.65 0.27
C ASP A 208 8.62 -29.55 0.37
N GLU A 209 8.43 -30.84 0.71
CA GLU A 209 9.52 -31.84 0.74
C GLU A 209 10.17 -32.04 -0.64
N THR A 210 9.36 -32.03 -1.71
CA THR A 210 9.83 -32.23 -3.09
C THR A 210 10.53 -30.98 -3.64
N THR A 211 10.10 -29.79 -3.21
CA THR A 211 10.57 -28.51 -3.74
C THR A 211 11.63 -27.83 -2.87
N GLY A 212 11.87 -28.35 -1.65
CA GLY A 212 12.79 -27.78 -0.68
C GLY A 212 12.34 -26.43 -0.09
N PHE A 213 11.13 -25.98 -0.43
CA PHE A 213 10.58 -24.72 0.06
C PHE A 213 9.65 -24.97 1.24
N LYS A 214 9.64 -24.06 2.20
CA LYS A 214 8.72 -24.10 3.34
C LYS A 214 7.67 -23.02 3.18
N THR A 215 6.43 -23.42 2.93
CA THR A 215 5.26 -22.54 2.84
C THR A 215 4.99 -21.88 4.20
N ARG A 216 4.78 -20.56 4.22
CA ARG A 216 4.53 -19.74 5.41
C ARG A 216 3.34 -18.83 5.20
#